data_AF-A0A2X4V3Q5-F1
#
_entry.id   AF-A0A2X4V3Q5-F1
#
_cell.length_a   1.000
_cell.length_b   1.000
_cell.length_c   1.000
_cell.angle_alpha   90.00
_cell.angle_beta   90.00
_cell.angle_gamma   90.00
#
_symmetry.space_group_name_H-M   'P 1'
#
loop_
_entity.id
_entity.type
_entity.pdbx_description
1 polymer ?
#
loop_
_entity_poly.entity_id
_entity_poly.type
_entity_poly.pdbx_seq_one_letter_code
_entity_poly.pdbx_strand_id
1 'polypeptide(L)' 'MLNIVLFEPEIPPNTGNIIRLCANTGFQLHLIEPMGFPWDDKRLRRAGLDYHEFANIRRHADYAAFIASENRSDCLP' A
#
# COMPACT_ATOMS: atom_id res chain seq x y z
N MET A 1 10.05 -6.36 9.99
CA MET A 1 9.33 -6.43 8.71
C MET A 1 9.65 -5.16 7.92
N LEU A 2 9.90 -5.24 6.62
CA LEU A 2 10.15 -4.05 5.79
C LEU A 2 8.83 -3.53 5.18
N ASN A 3 8.79 -2.22 4.96
CA ASN A 3 7.62 -1.51 4.42
C ASN A 3 8.00 -0.86 3.08
N ILE A 4 7.11 -0.93 2.09
CA ILE A 4 7.19 -0.17 0.84
C ILE A 4 6.12 0.92 0.90
N VAL A 5 6.50 2.15 0.56
CA VAL A 5 5.60 3.32 0.58
C VAL A 5 5.57 3.93 -0.81
N LEU A 6 4.38 4.00 -1.41
CA LEU A 6 4.15 4.73 -2.66
C LEU A 6 3.49 6.06 -2.33
N PHE A 7 4.20 7.15 -2.60
CA PHE A 7 3.71 8.51 -2.46
C PHE A 7 3.00 8.93 -3.75
N GLU A 8 1.70 9.25 -3.67
CA GLU A 8 0.87 9.74 -4.76
C GLU A 8 1.03 8.95 -6.09
N PRO A 9 0.81 7.62 -6.10
CA PRO A 9 1.09 6.82 -7.28
C PRO A 9 0.17 7.19 -8.45
N GLU A 10 0.76 7.41 -9.62
CA GLU A 10 0.04 7.91 -10.80
C GLU A 10 -0.33 6.82 -11.81
N ILE A 11 0.46 5.75 -11.89
CA ILE A 11 0.37 4.73 -12.94
C ILE A 11 -0.20 3.42 -12.36
N PRO A 12 -1.46 3.03 -12.69
CA PRO A 12 -2.08 1.84 -12.10
C PRO A 12 -1.29 0.54 -12.33
N PRO A 13 -0.74 0.25 -13.53
CA PRO A 13 0.09 -0.94 -13.75
C PRO A 13 1.30 -1.05 -12.81
N ASN A 14 1.96 0.08 -12.49
CA ASN A 14 3.11 0.08 -11.58
C ASN A 14 2.69 -0.32 -10.17
N THR A 15 1.58 0.26 -9.69
CA THR A 15 1.01 -0.07 -8.37
C THR A 15 0.63 -1.55 -8.30
N GLY A 16 -0.03 -2.08 -9.34
CA GLY A 16 -0.38 -3.51 -9.41
C GLY A 16 0.83 -4.44 -9.33
N ASN A 17 1.91 -4.13 -10.07
CA ASN A 17 3.15 -4.92 -10.02
C ASN A 17 3.82 -4.88 -8.64
N ILE A 18 3.80 -3.72 -7.98
CA ILE A 18 4.36 -3.55 -6.62
C ILE A 18 3.51 -4.29 -5.58
N ILE A 19 2.18 -4.31 -5.74
CA ILE A 19 1.30 -5.11 -4.88
C ILE A 19 1.68 -6.60 -4.99
N ARG A 20 1.86 -7.12 -6.21
CA ARG A 20 2.31 -8.51 -6.40
C ARG A 20 3.70 -8.77 -5.82
N LEU A 21 4.62 -7.81 -5.93
CA LEU A 21 5.93 -7.90 -5.28
C LEU A 21 5.80 -8.04 -3.76
N CYS A 22 4.98 -7.18 -3.13
CA CYS A 22 4.75 -7.20 -1.69
C CYS A 22 4.12 -8.51 -1.23
N ALA A 23 3.15 -9.03 -1.98
CA ALA A 23 2.53 -10.32 -1.70
C ALA A 23 3.53 -11.48 -1.75
N ASN A 24 4.40 -11.51 -2.77
CA ASN A 24 5.42 -12.55 -2.94
C ASN A 24 6.57 -12.47 -1.93
N THR A 25 6.82 -11.28 -1.35
CA THR A 25 7.97 -11.04 -0.45
C THR A 25 7.58 -10.87 1.02
N GLY A 26 6.28 -10.79 1.31
CA GLY A 26 5.76 -10.52 2.65
C GLY A 26 5.96 -9.08 3.13
N PHE A 27 6.31 -8.14 2.24
CA PHE A 27 6.46 -6.73 2.61
C PHE A 27 5.09 -6.07 2.79
N GLN A 28 5.01 -5.13 3.73
CA GLN A 28 3.82 -4.32 3.92
C GLN A 28 3.82 -3.17 2.89
N LEU A 29 2.69 -2.94 2.24
CA LEU A 29 2.53 -1.84 1.29
C LEU A 29 1.71 -0.69 1.91
N HIS A 30 2.21 0.53 1.77
CA HIS A 30 1.50 1.75 2.10
C HIS A 30 1.32 2.59 0.83
N LEU A 31 0.11 3.09 0.62
CA LEU A 31 -0.25 3.99 -0.47
C LEU A 31 -0.69 5.32 0.13
N ILE A 32 -0.09 6.42 -0.30
CA ILE A 32 -0.43 7.76 0.15
C ILE A 32 -1.21 8.44 -0.98
N GLU A 33 -2.39 8.93 -0.65
CA GLU A 33 -3.29 9.65 -1.55
C GLU A 33 -2.83 11.11 -1.76
N PRO A 34 -3.29 11.78 -2.84
CA PRO A 34 -4.16 11.27 -3.90
C PRO A 34 -3.45 10.33 -4.88
N MET A 35 -4.18 9.32 -5.36
CA MET A 35 -3.70 8.47 -6.47
C MET A 35 -4.11 9.09 -7.81
N GLY A 36 -3.26 8.99 -8.82
CA GLY A 36 -3.58 9.43 -10.19
C GLY A 36 -4.61 8.54 -10.91
N PHE A 37 -5.18 7.56 -10.22
CA PHE A 37 -6.19 6.63 -10.74
C PHE A 37 -7.21 6.24 -9.66
N PRO A 38 -8.43 5.86 -10.05
CA PRO A 38 -9.42 5.38 -9.10
C PRO A 38 -8.98 4.04 -8.50
N TRP A 39 -9.14 3.90 -7.19
CA TRP A 39 -9.01 2.62 -6.51
C TRP A 39 -10.18 1.70 -6.92
N ASP A 40 -9.87 0.57 -7.54
CA ASP A 40 -10.88 -0.40 -7.98
C ASP A 40 -10.44 -1.82 -7.60
N ASP A 41 -11.06 -2.37 -6.55
CA ASP A 41 -10.85 -3.73 -6.10
C ASP A 41 -11.09 -4.77 -7.20
N LYS A 42 -11.93 -4.48 -8.20
CA LYS A 42 -12.17 -5.40 -9.34
C LYS A 42 -10.97 -5.49 -10.26
N ARG A 43 -10.27 -4.37 -10.51
CA ARG A 43 -9.04 -4.36 -11.33
C ARG A 43 -7.91 -5.12 -10.65
N LEU A 44 -7.81 -5.00 -9.32
CA LEU A 44 -6.83 -5.71 -8.52
C LEU A 44 -7.11 -7.23 -8.47
N ARG A 45 -8.38 -7.64 -8.29
CA ARG A 45 -8.75 -9.08 -8.39
C ARG A 45 -8.44 -9.67 -9.77
N ARG A 46 -8.61 -8.91 -10.85
CA ARG A 46 -8.24 -9.34 -12.21
C ARG A 46 -6.74 -9.51 -12.42
N ALA A 47 -5.90 -8.85 -11.63
CA ALA A 47 -4.45 -9.09 -11.65
C ALA A 47 -4.08 -10.46 -11.05
N GLY A 48 -5.07 -11.26 -10.62
CA GLY A 48 -4.87 -12.54 -9.94
C GLY A 48 -4.44 -12.32 -8.50
N LEU A 49 -4.80 -11.18 -7.90
CA LEU A 49 -4.51 -10.93 -6.49
C LEU A 49 -5.58 -11.61 -5.62
N ASP A 50 -5.16 -12.53 -4.76
CA ASP A 50 -6.05 -13.19 -3.81
C ASP A 50 -6.43 -12.22 -2.69
N TYR A 51 -7.61 -12.41 -2.09
CA TYR A 51 -8.10 -11.52 -1.02
C TYR A 51 -7.11 -11.39 0.16
N HIS A 52 -6.30 -12.43 0.41
CA HIS A 52 -5.29 -12.44 1.44
C HIS A 52 -4.08 -11.53 1.12
N GLU A 53 -3.81 -11.26 -0.16
CA GLU A 53 -2.77 -10.34 -0.60
C GLU A 53 -3.19 -8.87 -0.41
N PHE A 54 -4.49 -8.59 -0.30
CA PHE A 54 -5.02 -7.26 0.06
C PHE A 54 -4.84 -6.93 1.55
N ALA A 55 -4.71 -7.94 2.42
CA ALA A 55 -4.64 -7.73 3.87
C ALA A 55 -3.42 -6.90 4.31
N ASN A 56 -2.38 -6.84 3.45
CA ASN A 56 -1.13 -6.14 3.72
C ASN A 56 -1.00 -4.78 2.99
N ILE A 57 -2.12 -4.18 2.55
CA ILE A 57 -2.14 -2.84 1.95
C ILE A 57 -2.81 -1.84 2.90
N ARG A 58 -2.13 -0.74 3.22
CA ARG A 58 -2.68 0.40 3.97
C ARG A 58 -2.76 1.63 3.07
N ARG A 59 -3.88 2.33 3.11
CA ARG A 59 -4.06 3.62 2.42
C ARG A 59 -4.08 4.76 3.43
N HIS A 60 -3.41 5.85 3.08
CA HIS A 60 -3.30 7.06 3.91
C HIS A 60 -3.80 8.25 3.10
N ALA A 61 -4.56 9.13 3.74
CA ALA A 61 -5.11 10.32 3.08
C ALA A 61 -4.03 11.30 2.60
N ASP A 62 -2.92 11.37 3.34
CA ASP A 62 -1.76 12.21 3.05
C ASP A 62 -0.52 11.69 3.80
N TYR A 63 0.62 12.36 3.62
CA TYR A 63 1.88 12.00 4.28
C TYR A 63 1.82 12.13 5.80
N ALA A 64 1.09 13.12 6.33
CA ALA A 64 1.00 13.35 7.76
C ALA A 64 0.20 12.21 8.44
N ALA A 65 -0.88 11.75 7.81
CA ALA A 65 -1.65 10.58 8.25
C ALA A 65 -0.78 9.32 8.25
N PHE A 66 0.04 9.10 7.21
CA PHE A 66 1.00 8.00 7.16
C PHE A 66 1.99 8.05 8.32
N ILE A 67 2.62 9.20 8.55
CA ILE A 67 3.59 9.36 9.64
C ILE A 67 2.91 9.15 11.00
N ALA A 68 1.71 9.68 11.21
CA ALA A 68 0.97 9.50 12.47
C ALA A 68 0.58 8.04 12.72
N SER A 69 0.22 7.28 11.68
CA SER A 69 -0.17 5.87 11.84
C SER A 69 1.02 4.92 12.00
N GLU A 70 2.16 5.22 11.37
CA GLU A 70 3.32 4.33 11.36
C GLU A 70 4.40 4.74 12.38
N ASN A 71 4.40 5.98 12.88
CA ASN A 71 5.16 6.34 14.08
C ASN A 71 4.49 5.76 15.33
N ARG A 72 4.58 4.43 15.49
CA ARG A 72 4.54 3.88 16.84
C ARG A 72 5.77 4.41 17.56
N SER A 73 5.52 5.22 18.56
CA SER A 73 6.49 5.58 19.58
C SER A 73 6.81 4.31 20.41
N ASP A 74 7.50 3.34 19.82
CA ASP A 74 8.21 2.30 20.56
C ASP A 74 9.46 2.97 21.15
N CYS A 75 9.23 3.87 22.11
CA CYS A 75 10.17 4.41 23.08
C CYS A 75 9.41 5.39 23.99
N LEU A 76 8.42 4.87 24.72
CA LEU A 76 8.13 5.39 26.06
C LEU A 76 8.81 4.42 27.05
N PRO A 77 9.70 4.91 27.92
CA PRO A 77 10.35 4.08 28.94
C PRO A 77 9.36 3.51 29.96
#